data_AF-A0A2P6TUS3-F1
#
_entry.id   AF-A0A2P6TUS3-F1
#
_cell.length_a   1.000
_cell.length_b   1.000
_cell.length_c   1.000
_cell.angle_alpha   90.00
_cell.angle_beta   90.00
_cell.angle_gamma   90.00
#
_symmetry.space_group_name_H-M   'P 1'
#
loop_
_entity.id
_entity.type
_entity.pdbx_description
1 polymer ?
#
loop_
_entity_poly.entity_id
_entity_poly.type
_entity_poly.pdbx_seq_one_letter_code
_entity_poly.pdbx_strand_id
1 'polypeptide(L)'
;MPPLWKALVSSTPPAGVELPAESVAPVPSRTWLCDSRTFKRLQATGRSNFVISPVGLLASFTYSVANVTDLTYTAFVVALSVAFNDNGMSMDAGAGTCWLTIADLVGSIIYLIDLWMGFQLGIIARWEGRAVVVQNWAASARFYTRCGTFWTDMLACLPIFAQVAVATTGSSAQLLRLIATLRLLRLIRVVRLLANLSRSSVGGSHMRVLASAVTTRKLLLLHAVFSLAVLVNLLGCIWWNVAVGEGLDNSWAAAVNKDFDLLTAGEPTQWLVSCYFALTTIVTVGYGDIVPVTVKEVAMTMAFQVVGVAMFAYLLNTASSLLAASGPAAKRVEAIRNKLDEVESTMGALEFAPGLRRRIRRYFALAWEPPDGCAAHLPQLYAELPPALRHKLAAQQLRPQAVQGAAATAEAIAAAVAAAVVA
;
A
#
# COMPACT_ATOMS: atom_id res chain seq x y z
N MET A 1 -2.04 -29.86 13.26
CA MET A 1 -1.82 -28.44 12.87
C MET A 1 -0.34 -28.24 12.53
N PRO A 2 -0.03 -27.65 11.37
CA PRO A 2 1.34 -27.31 11.00
C PRO A 2 2.01 -26.39 12.05
N PRO A 3 3.33 -26.52 12.28
CA PRO A 3 4.05 -25.70 13.27
C PRO A 3 3.94 -24.19 12.99
N LEU A 4 3.95 -23.79 11.72
CA LEU A 4 3.74 -22.40 11.30
C LEU A 4 2.36 -21.86 11.68
N TRP A 5 1.31 -22.68 11.57
CA TRP A 5 -0.05 -22.29 11.93
C TRP A 5 -0.18 -22.05 13.44
N LYS A 6 0.42 -22.91 14.26
CA LYS A 6 0.45 -22.72 15.72
C LYS A 6 1.15 -21.41 16.09
N ALA A 7 2.26 -21.07 15.44
CA ALA A 7 2.98 -19.81 15.66
C ALA A 7 2.18 -18.57 15.23
N LEU A 8 1.47 -18.64 14.10
CA LEU A 8 0.57 -17.57 13.63
C LEU A 8 -0.56 -17.30 14.62
N VAL A 9 -1.17 -18.37 15.15
CA VAL A 9 -2.27 -18.28 16.10
C VAL A 9 -1.78 -17.82 17.46
N SER A 10 -0.62 -18.29 17.95
CA SER A 10 -0.12 -18.04 19.32
C SER A 10 0.54 -16.68 19.54
N SER A 11 0.86 -15.93 18.47
CA SER A 11 1.60 -14.66 18.49
C SER A 11 0.86 -13.45 19.13
N THR A 12 -0.15 -13.67 19.97
CA THR A 12 -1.02 -12.62 20.56
C THR A 12 -1.02 -12.55 22.07
N PRO A 13 -1.32 -11.35 22.61
CA PRO A 13 -1.76 -11.24 24.01
C PRO A 13 -2.99 -12.13 24.27
N PRO A 14 -3.25 -12.51 25.53
CA PRO A 14 -4.37 -13.36 25.90
C PRO A 14 -5.70 -12.80 25.35
N ALA A 15 -6.60 -13.69 24.92
CA ALA A 15 -7.90 -13.28 24.40
C ALA A 15 -8.70 -12.50 25.47
N GLY A 16 -9.33 -11.40 25.07
CA GLY A 16 -10.14 -10.56 25.97
C GLY A 16 -9.36 -9.48 26.73
N VAL A 17 -8.03 -9.39 26.57
CA VAL A 17 -7.23 -8.33 27.21
C VAL A 17 -7.50 -6.98 26.52
N GLU A 18 -7.95 -6.00 27.31
CA GLU A 18 -8.06 -4.62 26.86
C GLU A 18 -6.66 -4.05 26.62
N LEU A 19 -6.45 -3.56 25.41
CA LEU A 19 -5.23 -2.86 25.05
C LEU A 19 -5.59 -1.39 24.83
N PRO A 20 -4.72 -0.44 25.24
CA PRO A 20 -4.88 0.94 24.84
C PRO A 20 -4.88 1.01 23.31
N ALA A 21 -5.82 1.73 22.70
CA ALA A 21 -5.99 1.78 21.25
C ALA A 21 -4.74 2.28 20.51
N GLU A 22 -3.87 3.01 21.21
CA GLU A 22 -2.56 3.47 20.73
C GLU A 22 -1.56 2.33 20.53
N SER A 23 -1.63 1.28 21.35
CA SER A 23 -0.69 0.13 21.27
C SER A 23 -1.01 -0.85 20.15
N VAL A 24 -2.22 -0.80 19.59
CA VAL A 24 -2.68 -1.71 18.54
C VAL A 24 -2.93 -0.92 17.28
N ALA A 25 -1.96 -0.80 16.37
CA ALA A 25 -2.21 0.03 15.18
C ALA A 25 -3.37 -0.54 14.35
N PRO A 26 -4.25 0.35 13.83
CA PRO A 26 -5.47 -0.06 13.16
C PRO A 26 -5.15 -0.77 11.85
N VAL A 27 -5.92 -1.82 11.56
CA VAL A 27 -5.96 -2.45 10.23
C VAL A 27 -7.25 -1.98 9.58
N PRO A 28 -7.23 -1.08 8.58
CA PRO A 28 -8.44 -0.42 8.08
C PRO A 28 -9.54 -1.40 7.64
N SER A 29 -9.16 -2.51 7.01
CA SER A 29 -10.10 -3.55 6.55
C SER A 29 -10.64 -4.47 7.66
N ARG A 30 -10.08 -4.41 8.88
CA ARG A 30 -10.38 -5.34 9.98
C ARG A 30 -10.65 -4.65 11.32
N THR A 31 -10.81 -3.34 11.31
CA THR A 31 -11.15 -2.55 12.49
C THR A 31 -12.65 -2.30 12.52
N TRP A 32 -13.30 -2.75 13.58
CA TRP A 32 -14.72 -2.53 13.80
C TRP A 32 -14.91 -1.45 14.87
N LEU A 33 -15.42 -0.29 14.46
CA LEU A 33 -15.94 0.73 15.37
C LEU A 33 -17.30 0.26 15.86
N CYS A 34 -17.45 0.02 17.16
CA CYS A 34 -18.65 -0.61 17.71
C CYS A 34 -19.11 0.07 19.01
N ASP A 35 -20.40 -0.06 19.31
CA ASP A 35 -21.00 0.48 20.52
C ASP A 35 -20.58 -0.31 21.78
N SER A 36 -20.69 0.31 22.95
CA SER A 36 -20.30 -0.26 24.25
C SER A 36 -20.87 -1.67 24.51
N ARG A 37 -22.14 -1.93 24.14
CA ARG A 37 -22.78 -3.26 24.30
C ARG A 37 -22.12 -4.33 23.43
N THR A 38 -21.76 -3.97 22.20
CA THR A 38 -21.12 -4.87 21.23
C THR A 38 -19.67 -5.12 21.63
N PHE A 39 -18.97 -4.08 22.10
CA PHE A 39 -17.61 -4.18 22.62
C PHE A 39 -17.51 -5.18 23.79
N LYS A 40 -18.39 -5.06 24.80
CA LYS A 40 -18.44 -5.99 25.95
C LYS A 40 -18.73 -7.44 25.53
N ARG A 41 -19.63 -7.65 24.55
CA ARG A 41 -19.93 -8.98 24.00
C ARG A 41 -18.71 -9.61 23.31
N LEU A 42 -17.97 -8.80 22.55
CA LEU A 42 -16.76 -9.23 21.83
C LEU A 42 -15.56 -9.45 22.77
N GLN A 43 -15.52 -8.75 23.90
CA GLN A 43 -14.54 -9.00 24.95
C GLN A 43 -14.78 -10.35 25.65
N ALA A 44 -16.05 -10.70 25.88
CA ALA A 44 -16.42 -11.97 26.52
C ALA A 44 -16.28 -13.20 25.61
N THR A 45 -16.06 -13.02 24.31
CA THR A 45 -15.89 -14.16 23.39
C THR A 45 -14.54 -14.85 23.57
N GLY A 46 -14.58 -16.16 23.81
CA GLY A 46 -13.39 -17.01 23.92
C GLY A 46 -12.59 -17.14 22.62
N ARG A 47 -11.36 -17.63 22.76
CA ARG A 47 -10.41 -17.84 21.66
C ARG A 47 -10.71 -19.12 20.88
N SER A 48 -10.65 -19.04 19.56
CA SER A 48 -10.64 -20.21 18.68
C SER A 48 -9.23 -20.49 18.18
N ASN A 49 -8.86 -21.77 18.09
CA ASN A 49 -7.52 -22.21 17.68
C ASN A 49 -7.22 -22.00 16.19
N PHE A 50 -8.22 -21.67 15.37
CA PHE A 50 -8.07 -21.50 13.93
C PHE A 50 -8.01 -20.03 13.48
N VAL A 51 -8.13 -19.07 14.39
CA VAL A 51 -8.18 -17.65 14.02
C VAL A 51 -6.79 -17.00 14.12
N ILE A 52 -6.30 -16.51 12.99
CA ILE A 52 -5.04 -15.79 12.87
C ILE A 52 -5.18 -14.41 13.52
N SER A 53 -4.15 -14.01 14.27
CA SER A 53 -4.06 -12.68 14.84
C SER A 53 -3.93 -11.58 13.79
N PRO A 54 -4.68 -10.47 13.88
CA PRO A 54 -4.45 -9.31 13.03
C PRO A 54 -3.26 -8.44 13.48
N VAL A 55 -2.64 -8.72 14.64
CA VAL A 55 -1.63 -7.85 15.29
C VAL A 55 -0.25 -8.50 15.37
N GLY A 56 -0.15 -9.83 15.29
CA GLY A 56 1.12 -10.54 15.38
C GLY A 56 2.05 -10.17 14.21
N LEU A 57 3.36 -10.02 14.45
CA LEU A 57 4.33 -9.65 13.41
C LEU A 57 4.31 -10.65 12.25
N LEU A 58 4.35 -11.94 12.57
CA LEU A 58 4.40 -13.03 11.59
C LEU A 58 3.07 -13.15 10.82
N ALA A 59 1.95 -12.89 11.50
CA ALA A 59 0.63 -12.87 10.88
C ALA A 59 0.42 -11.63 9.97
N SER A 60 0.85 -10.46 10.43
CA SER A 60 0.85 -9.24 9.61
C SER A 60 1.75 -9.39 8.40
N PHE A 61 2.93 -10.02 8.55
CA PHE A 61 3.85 -10.27 7.45
C PHE A 61 3.23 -11.22 6.41
N THR A 62 2.76 -12.40 6.83
CA THR A 62 2.14 -13.37 5.93
C THR A 62 0.93 -12.81 5.20
N TYR A 63 0.06 -12.08 5.89
CA TYR A 63 -1.07 -11.38 5.28
C TYR A 63 -0.62 -10.28 4.31
N SER A 64 0.48 -9.57 4.61
CA SER A 64 1.02 -8.55 3.71
C SER A 64 1.58 -9.14 2.43
N VAL A 65 2.31 -10.23 2.54
CA VAL A 65 2.83 -10.95 1.40
C VAL A 65 1.66 -11.48 0.56
N ALA A 66 0.68 -12.14 1.17
CA ALA A 66 -0.48 -12.66 0.47
C ALA A 66 -1.24 -11.55 -0.29
N ASN A 67 -1.52 -10.42 0.37
CA ASN A 67 -2.23 -9.31 -0.24
C ASN A 67 -1.40 -8.65 -1.37
N VAL A 68 -0.09 -8.44 -1.19
CA VAL A 68 0.76 -7.88 -2.26
C VAL A 68 0.85 -8.84 -3.45
N THR A 69 0.98 -10.14 -3.20
CA THR A 69 0.99 -11.17 -4.24
C THR A 69 -0.34 -11.18 -5.00
N ASP A 70 -1.47 -11.17 -4.29
CA ASP A 70 -2.81 -11.12 -4.88
C ASP A 70 -3.00 -9.85 -5.72
N LEU A 71 -2.61 -8.70 -5.17
CA LEU A 71 -2.72 -7.40 -5.82
C LEU A 71 -1.87 -7.32 -7.09
N THR A 72 -0.64 -7.82 -7.04
CA THR A 72 0.27 -7.87 -8.19
C THR A 72 -0.26 -8.83 -9.25
N TYR A 73 -0.71 -10.00 -8.83
CA TYR A 73 -1.31 -10.98 -9.74
C TYR A 73 -2.57 -10.40 -10.40
N THR A 74 -3.44 -9.75 -9.64
CA THR A 74 -4.64 -9.06 -10.15
C THR A 74 -4.27 -8.01 -11.19
N ALA A 75 -3.31 -7.15 -10.87
CA ALA A 75 -2.98 -5.99 -11.66
C ALA A 75 -2.42 -6.36 -13.04
N PHE A 76 -1.59 -7.39 -13.10
CA PHE A 76 -0.91 -7.80 -14.32
C PHE A 76 -1.63 -8.94 -15.03
N VAL A 77 -1.81 -10.07 -14.35
CA VAL A 77 -2.24 -11.32 -15.00
C VAL A 77 -3.71 -11.30 -15.37
N VAL A 78 -4.58 -10.75 -14.51
CA VAL A 78 -6.03 -10.69 -14.83
C VAL A 78 -6.31 -9.74 -15.99
N ALA A 79 -5.60 -8.61 -16.05
CA ALA A 79 -5.73 -7.68 -17.16
C ALA A 79 -5.25 -8.29 -18.49
N LEU A 80 -4.10 -8.97 -18.45
CA LEU A 80 -3.56 -9.74 -19.57
C LEU A 80 -4.52 -10.83 -20.02
N SER A 81 -5.07 -11.62 -19.09
CA SER A 81 -5.99 -12.69 -19.46
C SER A 81 -7.32 -12.16 -20.00
N VAL A 82 -7.82 -11.02 -19.52
CA VAL A 82 -9.01 -10.41 -20.15
C VAL A 82 -8.71 -9.87 -21.55
N ALA A 83 -7.50 -9.33 -21.80
CA ALA A 83 -7.16 -8.73 -23.09
C ALA A 83 -6.71 -9.72 -24.16
N PHE A 84 -6.02 -10.79 -23.77
CA PHE A 84 -5.37 -11.72 -24.71
C PHE A 84 -5.97 -13.14 -24.65
N ASN A 85 -6.66 -13.53 -23.57
CA ASN A 85 -7.23 -14.88 -23.42
C ASN A 85 -8.67 -14.95 -23.99
N ASP A 86 -8.76 -15.16 -25.31
CA ASP A 86 -9.90 -15.45 -26.19
C ASP A 86 -10.52 -14.30 -27.01
N ASN A 87 -10.23 -14.31 -28.31
CA ASN A 87 -11.15 -13.86 -29.37
C ASN A 87 -11.15 -14.86 -30.53
N GLY A 88 -11.63 -16.10 -30.34
CA GLY A 88 -12.21 -16.92 -31.43
C GLY A 88 -11.45 -17.09 -32.76
N MET A 89 -10.15 -16.81 -32.85
CA MET A 89 -9.40 -16.74 -34.12
C MET A 89 -8.14 -17.61 -34.14
N SER A 90 -8.10 -18.65 -33.32
CA SER A 90 -7.13 -19.75 -33.45
C SER A 90 -7.79 -21.07 -33.06
N MET A 91 -8.79 -21.46 -33.86
CA MET A 91 -9.22 -22.86 -33.98
C MET A 91 -8.26 -23.68 -34.86
N ASP A 92 -7.11 -23.11 -35.25
CA ASP A 92 -6.09 -23.82 -36.02
C ASP A 92 -4.77 -23.93 -35.25
N ALA A 93 -4.36 -25.19 -35.07
CA ALA A 93 -3.01 -25.71 -34.87
C ALA A 93 -2.26 -25.39 -33.56
N GLY A 94 -2.37 -26.31 -32.59
CA GLY A 94 -1.18 -26.98 -32.06
C GLY A 94 -0.22 -26.23 -31.12
N ALA A 95 -0.56 -25.08 -30.55
CA ALA A 95 0.24 -24.46 -29.49
C ALA A 95 -0.20 -25.00 -28.12
N GLY A 96 0.73 -25.62 -27.39
CA GLY A 96 0.51 -26.22 -26.07
C GLY A 96 -0.15 -25.28 -25.06
N THR A 97 -0.70 -25.87 -23.99
CA THR A 97 -1.31 -25.19 -22.82
C THR A 97 -0.88 -23.73 -22.69
N CYS A 98 -1.73 -22.81 -23.16
CA CYS A 98 -1.45 -21.37 -23.13
C CYS A 98 -1.08 -20.99 -21.69
N TRP A 99 0.08 -20.37 -21.52
CA TRP A 99 0.61 -20.01 -20.20
C TRP A 99 -0.37 -19.13 -19.41
N LEU A 100 -1.21 -18.33 -20.08
CA LEU A 100 -2.27 -17.54 -19.45
C LEU A 100 -3.33 -18.41 -18.78
N THR A 101 -3.64 -19.59 -19.33
CA THR A 101 -4.63 -20.51 -18.73
C THR A 101 -4.08 -21.13 -17.44
N ILE A 102 -2.79 -21.49 -17.42
CA ILE A 102 -2.12 -21.97 -16.20
C ILE A 102 -2.03 -20.84 -15.18
N ALA A 103 -1.63 -19.65 -15.61
CA ALA A 103 -1.55 -18.47 -14.77
C ALA A 103 -2.92 -18.16 -14.16
N ASP A 104 -4.00 -18.18 -14.94
CA ASP A 104 -5.39 -17.99 -14.51
C ASP A 104 -5.84 -19.01 -13.44
N LEU A 105 -5.45 -20.28 -13.59
CA LEU A 105 -5.73 -21.33 -12.61
C LEU A 105 -5.02 -21.05 -11.28
N VAL A 106 -3.71 -20.76 -11.33
CA VAL A 106 -2.91 -20.42 -10.15
C VAL A 106 -3.48 -19.21 -9.42
N GLY A 107 -3.83 -18.16 -10.17
CA GLY A 107 -4.49 -16.98 -9.62
C GLY A 107 -5.79 -17.31 -8.91
N SER A 108 -6.63 -18.11 -9.54
CA SER A 108 -7.92 -18.49 -8.97
C SER A 108 -7.77 -19.28 -7.67
N ILE A 109 -6.72 -20.10 -7.53
CA ILE A 109 -6.37 -20.76 -6.26
C ILE A 109 -5.96 -19.73 -5.21
N ILE A 110 -5.13 -18.73 -5.57
CA ILE A 110 -4.71 -17.66 -4.66
C ILE A 110 -5.92 -16.89 -4.11
N TYR A 111 -6.92 -16.56 -4.94
CA TYR A 111 -8.14 -15.89 -4.47
C TYR A 111 -9.01 -16.76 -3.57
N LEU A 112 -9.10 -18.07 -3.84
CA LEU A 112 -9.82 -18.99 -2.96
C LEU A 112 -9.15 -19.05 -1.58
N ILE A 113 -7.81 -19.02 -1.56
CA ILE A 113 -7.04 -18.94 -0.32
C ILE A 113 -7.30 -17.60 0.38
N ASP A 114 -7.33 -16.48 -0.33
CA ASP A 114 -7.61 -15.16 0.26
C ASP A 114 -9.04 -15.07 0.84
N LEU A 115 -10.05 -15.57 0.11
CA LEU A 115 -11.42 -15.69 0.59
C LEU A 115 -11.48 -16.52 1.88
N TRP A 116 -10.78 -17.66 1.91
CA TRP A 116 -10.71 -18.52 3.09
C TRP A 116 -9.98 -17.84 4.26
N MET A 117 -8.83 -17.20 4.01
CA MET A 117 -8.10 -16.41 5.00
C MET A 117 -8.96 -15.26 5.54
N GLY A 118 -9.86 -14.71 4.73
CA GLY A 118 -10.79 -13.68 5.13
C GLY A 118 -11.71 -14.08 6.28
N PHE A 119 -12.08 -15.36 6.37
CA PHE A 119 -12.85 -15.91 7.50
C PHE A 119 -11.97 -16.26 8.70
N GLN A 120 -10.71 -16.64 8.47
CA GLN A 120 -9.77 -17.03 9.52
C GLN A 120 -9.05 -15.84 10.17
N LEU A 121 -9.24 -14.62 9.67
CA LEU A 121 -8.58 -13.43 10.22
C LEU A 121 -9.38 -12.83 11.38
N GLY A 122 -8.70 -12.56 12.50
CA GLY A 122 -9.27 -11.89 13.65
C GLY A 122 -9.66 -10.44 13.37
N ILE A 123 -10.50 -9.87 14.23
CA ILE A 123 -10.99 -8.49 14.12
C ILE A 123 -10.48 -7.64 15.30
N ILE A 124 -10.31 -6.35 15.07
CA ILE A 124 -9.95 -5.38 16.11
C ILE A 124 -11.19 -4.55 16.40
N ALA A 125 -11.81 -4.76 17.56
CA ALA A 125 -12.92 -3.93 18.02
C ALA A 125 -12.37 -2.69 18.73
N ARG A 126 -12.82 -1.50 18.34
CA ARG A 126 -12.44 -0.22 18.95
C ARG A 126 -13.65 0.52 19.50
N TRP A 127 -13.51 1.02 20.72
CA TRP A 127 -14.51 1.86 21.39
C TRP A 127 -13.80 2.85 22.34
N GLU A 128 -14.09 4.15 22.21
CA GLU A 128 -13.59 5.24 23.09
C GLU A 128 -12.13 5.10 23.57
N GLY A 129 -11.18 4.94 22.63
CA GLY A 129 -9.75 4.85 22.95
C GLY A 129 -9.28 3.50 23.49
N ARG A 130 -10.18 2.50 23.57
CA ARG A 130 -9.86 1.10 23.90
C ARG A 130 -9.91 0.22 22.67
N ALA A 131 -9.04 -0.80 22.63
CA ALA A 131 -9.03 -1.80 21.57
C ALA A 131 -9.00 -3.21 22.16
N VAL A 132 -9.80 -4.11 21.58
CA VAL A 132 -9.78 -5.54 21.90
C VAL A 132 -9.56 -6.33 20.62
N VAL A 133 -8.62 -7.27 20.67
CA VAL A 133 -8.36 -8.21 19.58
C VAL A 133 -9.24 -9.43 19.78
N VAL A 134 -10.17 -9.65 18.85
CA VAL A 134 -11.12 -10.76 18.91
C VAL A 134 -10.63 -11.87 17.97
N GLN A 135 -10.28 -13.02 18.56
CA GLN A 135 -9.84 -14.21 17.84
C GLN A 135 -10.90 -15.32 17.90
N ASN A 136 -12.11 -15.00 17.46
CA ASN A 136 -13.24 -15.93 17.46
C ASN A 136 -13.80 -16.07 16.04
N TRP A 137 -13.89 -17.31 15.55
CA TRP A 137 -14.26 -17.59 14.17
C TRP A 137 -15.67 -17.06 13.84
N ALA A 138 -16.62 -17.23 14.76
CA ALA A 138 -18.01 -16.82 14.54
C ALA A 138 -18.17 -15.30 14.57
N ALA A 139 -17.33 -14.60 15.33
CA ALA A 139 -17.29 -13.14 15.33
C ALA A 139 -16.65 -12.61 14.03
N SER A 140 -15.50 -13.18 13.63
CA SER A 140 -14.81 -12.85 12.38
C SER A 140 -15.69 -13.10 11.15
N ALA A 141 -16.36 -14.26 11.07
CA ALA A 141 -17.23 -14.60 9.96
C ALA A 141 -18.46 -13.67 9.87
N ARG A 142 -19.09 -13.33 11.00
CA ARG A 142 -20.21 -12.38 11.03
C ARG A 142 -19.80 -10.98 10.59
N PHE A 143 -18.64 -10.51 11.06
CA PHE A 143 -18.09 -9.23 10.64
C PHE A 143 -17.77 -9.22 9.14
N TYR A 144 -17.07 -10.25 8.66
CA TYR A 144 -16.63 -10.34 7.26
C TYR A 144 -17.82 -10.37 6.29
N THR A 145 -18.87 -11.15 6.60
CA THR A 145 -20.07 -11.28 5.75
C THR A 145 -21.00 -10.08 5.74
N ARG A 146 -21.10 -9.32 6.85
CA ARG A 146 -22.03 -8.18 6.94
C ARG A 146 -21.38 -6.83 6.68
N CYS A 147 -20.16 -6.63 7.17
CA CYS A 147 -19.50 -5.33 7.17
C CYS A 147 -18.20 -5.33 6.35
N GLY A 148 -17.70 -6.51 5.96
CA GLY A 148 -16.44 -6.67 5.25
C GLY A 148 -16.58 -6.76 3.72
N THR A 149 -15.50 -7.20 3.08
CA THR A 149 -15.37 -7.35 1.61
C THR A 149 -15.92 -8.68 1.08
N PHE A 150 -16.67 -9.43 1.88
CA PHE A 150 -17.12 -10.78 1.54
C PHE A 150 -17.80 -10.86 0.16
N TRP A 151 -18.74 -9.96 -0.13
CA TRP A 151 -19.46 -10.00 -1.41
C TRP A 151 -18.55 -9.70 -2.59
N THR A 152 -17.60 -8.77 -2.46
CA THR A 152 -16.63 -8.48 -3.52
C THR A 152 -15.67 -9.66 -3.72
N ASP A 153 -15.31 -10.36 -2.65
CA ASP A 153 -14.37 -11.49 -2.70
C ASP A 153 -15.06 -12.75 -3.23
N MET A 154 -16.33 -12.97 -2.89
CA MET A 154 -17.17 -14.04 -3.41
C MET A 154 -17.43 -13.87 -4.92
N LEU A 155 -17.83 -12.67 -5.35
CA LEU A 155 -18.06 -12.37 -6.78
C LEU A 155 -16.79 -12.58 -7.61
N ALA A 156 -15.63 -12.22 -7.07
CA ALA A 156 -14.34 -12.46 -7.71
C ALA A 156 -13.99 -13.95 -7.89
N CYS A 157 -14.58 -14.85 -7.09
CA CYS A 157 -14.38 -16.30 -7.17
C CYS A 157 -15.40 -17.00 -8.07
N LEU A 158 -16.51 -16.36 -8.47
CA LEU A 158 -17.52 -16.98 -9.34
C LEU A 158 -16.97 -17.59 -10.66
N PRO A 159 -16.00 -16.98 -11.35
CA PRO A 159 -15.49 -17.52 -12.61
C PRO A 159 -14.87 -18.92 -12.49
N ILE A 160 -14.21 -19.25 -11.37
CA ILE A 160 -13.63 -20.59 -11.19
C ILE A 160 -14.70 -21.64 -10.92
N PHE A 161 -15.73 -21.31 -10.15
CA PHE A 161 -16.86 -22.23 -9.93
C PHE A 161 -17.55 -22.58 -11.25
N ALA A 162 -17.73 -21.59 -12.13
CA ALA A 162 -18.30 -21.79 -13.46
C ALA A 162 -17.41 -22.68 -14.35
N GLN A 163 -16.08 -22.50 -14.32
CA GLN A 163 -15.13 -23.33 -15.08
C GLN A 163 -15.12 -24.80 -14.62
N VAL A 164 -15.08 -25.03 -13.31
CA VAL A 164 -15.11 -26.40 -12.74
C VAL A 164 -16.43 -27.09 -13.06
N ALA A 165 -17.56 -26.38 -12.96
CA ALA A 165 -18.87 -26.94 -13.26
C ALA A 165 -18.99 -27.45 -14.71
N VAL A 166 -18.33 -26.79 -15.68
CA VAL A 166 -18.35 -27.23 -17.09
C VAL A 166 -17.39 -28.37 -17.37
N ALA A 167 -16.22 -28.39 -16.74
CA ALA A 167 -15.28 -29.50 -16.85
C ALA A 167 -15.93 -30.83 -16.41
N THR A 168 -16.89 -30.79 -15.48
CA THR A 168 -17.58 -31.98 -14.98
C THR A 168 -18.87 -32.32 -15.73
N THR A 169 -19.58 -31.34 -16.29
CA THR A 169 -20.90 -31.56 -16.94
C THR A 169 -20.86 -31.69 -18.46
N GLY A 170 -19.74 -31.40 -19.14
CA GLY A 170 -19.63 -31.57 -20.59
C GLY A 170 -20.63 -30.73 -21.38
N SER A 171 -20.77 -29.45 -21.00
CA SER A 171 -21.90 -28.61 -21.39
C SER A 171 -21.82 -28.00 -22.81
N SER A 172 -23.01 -27.70 -23.36
CA SER A 172 -23.27 -27.17 -24.72
C SER A 172 -22.59 -25.83 -25.04
N ALA A 173 -22.37 -25.55 -26.33
CA ALA A 173 -21.70 -24.34 -26.83
C ALA A 173 -22.34 -22.99 -26.40
N GLN A 174 -23.60 -22.98 -25.97
CA GLN A 174 -24.24 -21.78 -25.39
C GLN A 174 -23.79 -21.51 -23.95
N LEU A 175 -23.56 -22.57 -23.15
CA LEU A 175 -23.07 -22.44 -21.78
C LEU A 175 -21.60 -21.98 -21.76
N LEU A 176 -20.80 -22.47 -22.72
CA LEU A 176 -19.42 -22.02 -22.92
C LEU A 176 -19.33 -20.51 -23.22
N ARG A 177 -20.25 -19.98 -24.03
CA ARG A 177 -20.34 -18.54 -24.33
C ARG A 177 -20.73 -17.70 -23.13
N LEU A 178 -21.72 -18.14 -22.35
CA LEU A 178 -22.08 -17.46 -21.09
C LEU A 178 -20.90 -17.44 -20.11
N ILE A 179 -20.14 -18.53 -20.02
CA ILE A 179 -18.97 -18.61 -19.13
C ILE A 179 -17.83 -17.73 -19.61
N ALA A 180 -17.62 -17.59 -20.93
CA ALA A 180 -16.69 -16.62 -21.49
C ALA A 180 -17.06 -15.20 -21.05
N THR A 181 -18.34 -14.82 -21.08
CA THR A 181 -18.79 -13.50 -20.58
C THR A 181 -18.66 -13.36 -19.07
N LEU A 182 -18.85 -14.44 -18.29
CA LEU A 182 -18.61 -14.43 -16.84
C LEU A 182 -17.13 -14.20 -16.48
N ARG A 183 -16.18 -14.43 -17.41
CA ARG A 183 -14.76 -14.06 -17.18
C ARG A 183 -14.58 -12.56 -16.97
N LEU A 184 -15.45 -11.72 -17.52
CA LEU A 184 -15.42 -10.27 -17.29
C LEU A 184 -15.73 -9.90 -15.83
N LEU A 185 -16.41 -10.77 -15.06
CA LEU A 185 -16.58 -10.56 -13.61
C LEU A 185 -15.23 -10.51 -12.86
N ARG A 186 -14.15 -11.03 -13.46
CA ARG A 186 -12.80 -10.87 -12.92
C ARG A 186 -12.35 -9.41 -12.88
N LEU A 187 -12.95 -8.49 -13.65
CA LEU A 187 -12.69 -7.05 -13.55
C LEU A 187 -13.08 -6.47 -12.18
N ILE A 188 -14.00 -7.11 -11.44
CA ILE A 188 -14.29 -6.78 -10.04
C ILE A 188 -13.00 -6.86 -9.18
N ARG A 189 -12.05 -7.73 -9.56
CA ARG A 189 -10.73 -7.83 -8.92
C ARG A 189 -9.92 -6.55 -9.12
N VAL A 190 -9.97 -5.95 -10.32
CA VAL A 190 -9.32 -4.65 -10.60
C VAL A 190 -9.95 -3.53 -9.77
N VAL A 191 -11.27 -3.55 -9.56
CA VAL A 191 -11.93 -2.60 -8.65
C VAL A 191 -11.44 -2.76 -7.20
N ARG A 192 -11.24 -3.99 -6.73
CA ARG A 192 -10.62 -4.25 -5.40
C ARG A 192 -9.19 -3.70 -5.33
N LEU A 193 -8.41 -3.89 -6.39
CA LEU A 193 -7.06 -3.32 -6.52
C LEU A 193 -7.09 -1.80 -6.39
N LEU A 194 -7.93 -1.11 -7.16
CA LEU A 194 -8.06 0.35 -7.12
C LEU A 194 -8.53 0.84 -5.73
N ALA A 195 -9.48 0.15 -5.12
CA ALA A 195 -9.95 0.46 -3.77
C ALA A 195 -8.86 0.20 -2.71
N ASN A 196 -7.98 -0.78 -2.91
CA ASN A 196 -6.87 -1.06 -2.00
C ASN A 196 -5.72 -0.08 -2.17
N LEU A 197 -5.40 0.33 -3.40
CA LEU A 197 -4.43 1.39 -3.69
C LEU A 197 -4.88 2.73 -3.14
N SER A 198 -6.17 3.08 -3.27
CA SER A 198 -6.69 4.33 -2.68
C SER A 198 -6.74 4.29 -1.15
N ARG A 199 -6.97 3.10 -0.56
CA ARG A 199 -6.98 2.91 0.90
C ARG A 199 -5.61 2.64 1.50
N SER A 200 -4.58 2.36 0.70
CA SER A 200 -3.19 2.20 1.18
C SER A 200 -2.59 3.57 1.49
N SER A 201 -3.16 4.22 2.51
CA SER A 201 -2.49 5.31 3.20
C SER A 201 -1.21 4.77 3.85
N VAL A 202 -0.20 5.63 3.92
CA VAL A 202 1.15 5.38 4.47
C VAL A 202 1.15 4.77 5.89
N GLY A 203 -0.01 4.75 6.59
CA GLY A 203 -0.20 4.13 7.91
C GLY A 203 -0.74 2.69 7.93
N GLY A 204 -0.91 2.04 6.77
CA GLY A 204 -1.42 0.66 6.70
C GLY A 204 -0.50 -0.38 7.36
N SER A 205 -1.11 -1.46 7.88
CA SER A 205 -0.43 -2.60 8.53
C SER A 205 0.75 -3.17 7.75
N HIS A 206 0.63 -3.15 6.42
CA HIS A 206 1.57 -3.67 5.45
C HIS A 206 2.89 -2.89 5.40
N MET A 207 2.83 -1.58 5.65
CA MET A 207 4.00 -0.70 5.60
C MET A 207 4.86 -0.82 6.86
N ARG A 208 4.31 -1.31 7.99
CA ARG A 208 5.02 -1.32 9.30
C ARG A 208 6.25 -2.24 9.34
N VAL A 209 6.22 -3.36 8.62
CA VAL A 209 7.35 -4.31 8.60
C VAL A 209 8.47 -3.84 7.67
N LEU A 210 8.13 -3.14 6.59
CA LEU A 210 9.11 -2.55 5.68
C LEU A 210 9.63 -1.19 6.19
N ALA A 211 8.81 -0.43 6.93
CA ALA A 211 9.17 0.85 7.52
C ALA A 211 10.24 0.75 8.61
N SER A 212 10.41 -0.42 9.24
CA SER A 212 11.53 -0.64 10.17
C SER A 212 12.89 -0.79 9.47
N ALA A 213 12.92 -1.06 8.16
CA ALA A 213 14.14 -1.24 7.38
C ALA A 213 14.37 -0.12 6.33
N VAL A 214 13.31 0.57 5.89
CA VAL A 214 13.36 1.56 4.81
C VAL A 214 12.62 2.84 5.23
N THR A 215 13.23 4.01 4.99
CA THR A 215 12.61 5.32 5.28
C THR A 215 11.23 5.44 4.60
N THR A 216 10.21 5.89 5.34
CA THR A 216 8.81 6.04 4.89
C THR A 216 8.66 6.68 3.51
N ARG A 217 9.52 7.65 3.17
CA ARG A 217 9.46 8.35 1.88
C ARG A 217 9.92 7.47 0.70
N LYS A 218 10.93 6.61 0.88
CA LYS A 218 11.37 5.67 -0.19
C LYS A 218 10.28 4.64 -0.50
N LEU A 219 9.53 4.23 0.52
CA LEU A 219 8.37 3.34 0.34
C LEU A 219 7.24 4.04 -0.44
N LEU A 220 7.03 5.34 -0.22
CA LEU A 220 6.09 6.14 -1.02
C LEU A 220 6.50 6.19 -2.50
N LEU A 221 7.79 6.34 -2.80
CA LEU A 221 8.28 6.28 -4.19
C LEU A 221 8.02 4.94 -4.85
N LEU A 222 8.40 3.85 -4.17
CA LEU A 222 8.20 2.49 -4.68
C LEU A 222 6.72 2.21 -4.94
N HIS A 223 5.85 2.67 -4.04
CA HIS A 223 4.41 2.57 -4.23
C HIS A 223 3.93 3.39 -5.44
N ALA A 224 4.43 4.62 -5.62
CA ALA A 224 4.08 5.46 -6.78
C ALA A 224 4.53 4.81 -8.11
N VAL A 225 5.75 4.28 -8.17
CA VAL A 225 6.27 3.56 -9.35
C VAL A 225 5.46 2.30 -9.63
N PHE A 226 5.13 1.51 -8.60
CA PHE A 226 4.26 0.35 -8.75
C PHE A 226 2.88 0.73 -9.29
N SER A 227 2.25 1.77 -8.75
CA SER A 227 0.95 2.25 -9.22
C SER A 227 0.99 2.72 -10.67
N LEU A 228 2.10 3.33 -11.12
CA LEU A 228 2.30 3.68 -12.53
C LEU A 228 2.38 2.44 -13.41
N ALA A 229 3.19 1.45 -13.03
CA ALA A 229 3.33 0.21 -13.80
C ALA A 229 1.99 -0.53 -13.96
N VAL A 230 1.19 -0.57 -12.88
CA VAL A 230 -0.17 -1.12 -12.89
C VAL A 230 -1.06 -0.33 -13.86
N LEU A 231 -1.05 1.00 -13.79
CA LEU A 231 -1.86 1.84 -14.67
C LEU A 231 -1.48 1.64 -16.14
N VAL A 232 -0.18 1.64 -16.46
CA VAL A 232 0.33 1.39 -17.82
C VAL A 232 -0.17 0.05 -18.35
N ASN A 233 -0.06 -1.01 -17.53
CA ASN A 233 -0.55 -2.33 -17.91
C ASN A 233 -2.06 -2.34 -18.17
N LEU A 234 -2.86 -1.71 -17.30
CA LEU A 234 -4.31 -1.65 -17.44
C LEU A 234 -4.73 -0.88 -18.69
N LEU A 235 -4.17 0.32 -18.91
CA LEU A 235 -4.49 1.13 -20.08
C LEU A 235 -4.00 0.45 -21.37
N GLY A 236 -2.82 -0.18 -21.36
CA GLY A 236 -2.33 -0.97 -22.49
C GLY A 236 -3.24 -2.16 -22.84
N CYS A 237 -3.72 -2.90 -21.83
CA CYS A 237 -4.70 -3.97 -22.04
C CYS A 237 -6.03 -3.46 -22.59
N ILE A 238 -6.50 -2.29 -22.13
CA ILE A 238 -7.72 -1.68 -22.66
C ILE A 238 -7.51 -1.24 -24.11
N TRP A 239 -6.35 -0.66 -24.42
CA TRP A 239 -5.98 -0.22 -25.77
C TRP A 239 -6.02 -1.35 -26.80
N TRP A 240 -5.48 -2.52 -26.44
CA TRP A 240 -5.58 -3.72 -27.25
C TRP A 240 -7.02 -4.21 -27.43
N ASN A 241 -7.81 -4.26 -26.35
CA ASN A 241 -9.21 -4.66 -26.42
C ASN A 241 -10.07 -3.76 -27.32
N VAL A 242 -9.77 -2.45 -27.38
CA VAL A 242 -10.47 -1.54 -28.29
C VAL A 242 -10.20 -1.92 -29.75
N ALA A 243 -8.94 -2.17 -30.12
CA ALA A 243 -8.59 -2.61 -31.47
C ALA A 243 -9.26 -3.94 -31.84
N VAL A 244 -9.27 -4.91 -30.93
CA VAL A 244 -9.99 -6.17 -31.10
C VAL A 244 -11.50 -5.92 -31.32
N GLY A 245 -12.11 -5.07 -30.49
CA GLY A 245 -13.56 -4.80 -30.53
C GLY A 245 -14.01 -4.06 -31.79
N GLU A 246 -13.12 -3.33 -32.45
CA GLU A 246 -13.39 -2.66 -33.73
C GLU A 246 -12.97 -3.48 -34.96
N GLY A 247 -12.26 -4.59 -34.74
CA GLY A 247 -11.60 -5.38 -35.78
C GLY A 247 -10.19 -4.85 -36.06
N LEU A 248 -9.21 -5.74 -36.01
CA LEU A 248 -7.80 -5.39 -36.07
C LEU A 248 -7.44 -4.62 -37.36
N ASP A 249 -8.04 -4.97 -38.49
CA ASP A 249 -7.74 -4.41 -39.81
C ASP A 249 -8.05 -2.90 -39.95
N ASN A 250 -8.99 -2.38 -39.16
CA ASN A 250 -9.41 -0.97 -39.20
C ASN A 250 -9.04 -0.20 -37.92
N SER A 251 -8.04 -0.69 -37.18
CA SER A 251 -7.62 -0.14 -35.90
C SER A 251 -6.20 0.44 -35.95
N TRP A 252 -5.78 1.07 -34.84
CA TRP A 252 -4.40 1.49 -34.63
C TRP A 252 -3.40 0.35 -34.85
N ALA A 253 -3.77 -0.91 -34.56
CA ALA A 253 -2.89 -2.07 -34.69
C ALA A 253 -2.52 -2.33 -36.16
N ALA A 254 -3.46 -2.15 -37.09
CA ALA A 254 -3.18 -2.27 -38.53
C ALA A 254 -2.32 -1.11 -39.05
N ALA A 255 -2.52 0.11 -38.53
CA ALA A 255 -1.76 1.28 -38.95
C ALA A 255 -0.25 1.13 -38.65
N VAL A 256 0.10 0.51 -37.52
CA VAL A 256 1.48 0.31 -37.08
C VAL A 256 2.04 -1.07 -37.42
N ASN A 257 1.25 -1.90 -38.12
CA ASN A 257 1.67 -3.24 -38.51
C ASN A 257 2.91 -3.23 -39.42
N LYS A 258 3.10 -2.19 -40.22
CA LYS A 258 4.27 -2.07 -41.11
C LYS A 258 5.59 -1.97 -40.34
N ASP A 259 5.56 -1.39 -39.14
CA ASP A 259 6.76 -1.11 -38.35
C ASP A 259 7.03 -2.22 -37.32
N PHE A 260 5.97 -2.81 -36.76
CA PHE A 260 6.07 -3.77 -35.65
C PHE A 260 5.53 -5.18 -35.93
N ASP A 261 4.98 -5.42 -37.14
CA ASP A 261 4.32 -6.69 -37.52
C ASP A 261 3.28 -7.17 -36.50
N LEU A 262 2.54 -6.20 -35.94
CA LEU A 262 1.69 -6.36 -34.77
C LEU A 262 0.57 -7.41 -34.93
N LEU A 263 0.06 -7.57 -36.15
CA LEU A 263 -1.04 -8.48 -36.46
C LEU A 263 -0.60 -9.95 -36.46
N THR A 264 0.66 -10.24 -36.79
CA THR A 264 1.20 -11.60 -36.80
C THR A 264 2.07 -11.89 -35.58
N ALA A 265 2.51 -10.85 -34.86
CA ALA A 265 3.32 -10.99 -33.67
C ALA A 265 2.59 -11.70 -32.52
N GLY A 266 3.35 -12.37 -31.65
CA GLY A 266 2.81 -13.00 -30.46
C GLY A 266 2.28 -12.00 -29.42
N GLU A 267 1.45 -12.50 -28.50
CA GLU A 267 0.85 -11.73 -27.39
C GLU A 267 1.85 -10.84 -26.62
N PRO A 268 3.10 -11.26 -26.32
CA PRO A 268 4.05 -10.41 -25.59
C PRO A 268 4.41 -9.13 -26.34
N THR A 269 4.55 -9.20 -27.67
CA THR A 269 4.88 -8.05 -28.52
C THR A 269 3.69 -7.10 -28.60
N GLN A 270 2.49 -7.64 -28.81
CA GLN A 270 1.24 -6.87 -28.84
C GLN A 270 1.01 -6.12 -27.52
N TRP A 271 1.25 -6.80 -26.39
CA TRP A 271 1.18 -6.20 -25.06
C TRP A 271 2.23 -5.10 -24.86
N LEU A 272 3.48 -5.35 -25.26
CA LEU A 272 4.57 -4.40 -25.09
C LEU A 272 4.32 -3.09 -25.86
N VAL A 273 3.90 -3.19 -27.12
CA VAL A 273 3.59 -2.02 -27.96
C VAL A 273 2.36 -1.27 -27.42
N SER A 274 1.34 -1.98 -26.94
CA SER A 274 0.18 -1.36 -26.30
C SER A 274 0.55 -0.61 -25.01
N CYS A 275 1.45 -1.19 -24.19
CA CYS A 275 1.97 -0.54 -22.99
C CYS A 275 2.87 0.65 -23.31
N TYR A 276 3.62 0.59 -24.41
CA TYR A 276 4.43 1.69 -24.89
C TYR A 276 3.56 2.90 -25.26
N PHE A 277 2.44 2.70 -25.99
CA PHE A 277 1.47 3.78 -26.24
C PHE A 277 0.88 4.35 -24.93
N ALA A 278 0.47 3.48 -24.00
CA ALA A 278 -0.06 3.91 -22.72
C ALA A 278 0.97 4.73 -21.91
N LEU A 279 2.22 4.26 -21.83
CA LEU A 279 3.29 4.91 -21.09
C LEU A 279 3.65 6.28 -21.68
N THR A 280 3.83 6.35 -23.00
CA THR A 280 4.16 7.62 -23.70
C THR A 280 3.03 8.64 -23.57
N THR A 281 1.78 8.19 -23.51
CA THR A 281 0.60 9.04 -23.26
C THR A 281 0.55 9.52 -21.81
N ILE A 282 0.75 8.63 -20.82
CA ILE A 282 0.73 8.99 -19.39
C ILE A 282 1.85 9.97 -19.03
N VAL A 283 3.06 9.72 -19.53
CA VAL A 283 4.24 10.56 -19.26
C VAL A 283 4.27 11.81 -20.16
N THR A 284 3.25 12.00 -21.01
CA THR A 284 3.09 13.18 -21.88
C THR A 284 4.24 13.39 -22.88
N VAL A 285 4.91 12.30 -23.28
CA VAL A 285 5.96 12.34 -24.32
C VAL A 285 5.35 12.39 -25.71
N GLY A 286 4.42 11.45 -26.00
CA GLY A 286 3.63 11.42 -27.23
C GLY A 286 4.44 11.56 -28.52
N TYR A 287 5.29 10.57 -28.85
CA TYR A 287 6.11 10.60 -30.07
C TYR A 287 5.32 10.72 -31.37
N GLY A 288 4.05 10.29 -31.36
CA GLY A 288 3.15 10.38 -32.52
C GLY A 288 3.34 9.26 -33.54
N ASP A 289 4.09 8.22 -33.19
CA ASP A 289 4.28 6.99 -33.95
C ASP A 289 3.08 6.05 -33.86
N ILE A 290 2.43 5.99 -32.71
CA ILE A 290 1.14 5.32 -32.52
C ILE A 290 0.08 6.39 -32.27
N VAL A 291 -0.93 6.43 -33.13
CA VAL A 291 -2.04 7.39 -33.05
C VAL A 291 -3.39 6.68 -33.20
N PRO A 292 -4.45 7.21 -32.56
CA PRO A 292 -5.80 6.70 -32.80
C PRO A 292 -6.22 6.96 -34.25
N VAL A 293 -6.78 5.93 -34.88
CA VAL A 293 -7.29 5.94 -36.27
C VAL A 293 -8.81 6.15 -36.27
N THR A 294 -9.52 5.51 -35.33
CA THR A 294 -10.99 5.57 -35.25
C THR A 294 -11.47 6.61 -34.25
N VAL A 295 -12.74 7.03 -34.37
CA VAL A 295 -13.37 7.94 -33.41
C VAL A 295 -13.44 7.34 -32.01
N LYS A 296 -13.63 6.02 -31.87
CA LYS A 296 -13.65 5.36 -30.56
C LYS A 296 -12.26 5.34 -29.93
N GLU A 297 -11.23 5.08 -30.73
CA GLU A 297 -9.84 5.18 -30.29
C GLU A 297 -9.50 6.60 -29.84
N VAL A 298 -9.92 7.63 -30.58
CA VAL A 298 -9.74 9.04 -30.19
C VAL A 298 -10.39 9.32 -28.84
N ALA A 299 -11.67 8.95 -28.67
CA ALA A 299 -12.38 9.15 -27.40
C ALA A 299 -11.70 8.41 -26.23
N MET A 300 -11.18 7.21 -26.48
CA MET A 300 -10.43 6.44 -25.49
C MET A 300 -9.10 7.11 -25.14
N THR A 301 -8.35 7.60 -26.13
CA THR A 301 -7.08 8.32 -25.91
C THR A 301 -7.31 9.60 -25.09
N MET A 302 -8.40 10.34 -25.33
CA MET A 302 -8.76 11.50 -24.49
C MET A 302 -8.97 11.10 -23.02
N ALA A 303 -9.64 9.97 -22.76
CA ALA A 303 -9.80 9.46 -21.40
C ALA A 303 -8.45 9.04 -20.77
N PHE A 304 -7.55 8.41 -21.54
CA PHE A 304 -6.20 8.05 -21.08
C PHE A 304 -5.38 9.27 -20.70
N GLN A 305 -5.47 10.36 -21.47
CA GLN A 305 -4.74 11.59 -21.19
C GLN A 305 -5.17 12.21 -19.85
N VAL A 306 -6.48 12.27 -19.56
CA VAL A 306 -6.99 12.82 -18.28
C VAL A 306 -6.45 12.01 -17.09
N VAL A 307 -6.51 10.69 -17.16
CA VAL A 307 -5.98 9.81 -16.09
C VAL A 307 -4.45 9.90 -16.01
N GLY A 308 -3.78 9.99 -17.17
CA GLY A 308 -2.34 10.07 -17.29
C GLY A 308 -1.75 11.32 -16.65
N VAL A 309 -2.33 12.50 -16.92
CA VAL A 309 -1.87 13.78 -16.34
C VAL A 309 -1.98 13.75 -14.80
N ALA A 310 -3.06 13.20 -14.26
CA ALA A 310 -3.22 13.07 -12.81
C ALA A 310 -2.13 12.16 -12.19
N MET A 311 -1.85 11.02 -12.83
CA MET A 311 -0.81 10.09 -12.37
C MET A 311 0.60 10.68 -12.48
N PHE A 312 0.89 11.38 -13.58
CA PHE A 312 2.18 12.02 -13.79
C PHE A 312 2.44 13.15 -12.78
N ALA A 313 1.42 13.97 -12.49
CA ALA A 313 1.48 14.98 -11.43
C ALA A 313 1.76 14.36 -10.05
N TYR A 314 1.10 13.24 -9.72
CA TYR A 314 1.35 12.52 -8.47
C TYR A 314 2.79 11.99 -8.37
N LEU A 315 3.33 11.43 -9.46
CA LEU A 315 4.71 10.95 -9.53
C LEU A 315 5.71 12.09 -9.33
N LEU A 316 5.52 13.21 -10.05
CA LEU A 316 6.35 14.40 -9.92
C LEU A 316 6.35 14.94 -8.49
N ASN A 317 5.18 15.10 -7.87
CA ASN A 317 5.07 15.56 -6.49
C ASN A 317 5.79 14.62 -5.51
N THR A 318 5.65 13.32 -5.70
CA THR A 318 6.33 12.31 -4.87
C THR A 318 7.85 12.40 -5.04
N ALA A 319 8.35 12.51 -6.27
CA ALA A 319 9.77 12.67 -6.56
C ALA A 319 10.35 13.97 -5.99
N SER A 320 9.66 15.10 -6.16
CA SER A 320 10.05 16.40 -5.59
C SER A 320 10.12 16.35 -4.06
N SER A 321 9.15 15.70 -3.41
CA SER A 321 9.13 15.55 -1.94
C SER A 321 10.32 14.75 -1.40
N LEU A 322 10.89 13.86 -2.21
CA LEU A 322 12.06 13.06 -1.86
C LEU A 322 13.35 13.84 -2.04
N LEU A 323 13.46 14.58 -3.15
CA LEU A 323 14.62 15.43 -3.42
C LEU A 323 14.78 16.52 -2.37
N ALA A 324 13.67 17.14 -1.94
CA ALA A 324 13.66 18.06 -0.82
C ALA A 324 14.11 17.39 0.49
N ALA A 325 13.81 16.10 0.68
CA ALA A 325 14.12 15.35 1.88
C ALA A 325 15.55 14.79 1.97
N SER A 326 16.19 14.54 0.83
CA SER A 326 17.33 13.62 0.74
C SER A 326 18.67 14.22 1.16
N GLY A 327 18.79 15.55 1.20
CA GLY A 327 20.05 16.21 1.56
C GLY A 327 20.03 16.80 2.98
N PRO A 328 20.99 16.48 3.87
CA PRO A 328 21.21 17.29 5.09
C PRO A 328 21.50 18.76 4.72
N ALA A 329 22.16 19.00 3.59
CA ALA A 329 22.36 20.32 3.01
C ALA A 329 21.05 20.95 2.50
N ALA A 330 20.17 20.18 1.83
CA ALA A 330 18.87 20.67 1.35
C ALA A 330 17.96 21.08 2.52
N LYS A 331 17.89 20.25 3.58
CA LYS A 331 17.17 20.58 4.82
C LYS A 331 17.73 21.81 5.52
N ARG A 332 19.06 21.97 5.54
CA ARG A 332 19.71 23.17 6.09
C ARG A 332 19.30 24.42 5.33
N VAL A 333 19.34 24.37 3.99
CA VAL A 333 18.94 25.50 3.13
C VAL A 333 17.46 25.84 3.29
N GLU A 334 16.60 24.83 3.39
CA GLU A 334 15.15 25.02 3.63
C GLU A 334 14.88 25.64 5.01
N ALA A 335 15.56 25.18 6.06
CA ALA A 335 15.45 25.75 7.41
C ALA A 335 15.90 27.22 7.46
N ILE A 336 17.00 27.56 6.78
CA ILE A 336 17.49 28.95 6.66
C ILE A 336 16.48 29.80 5.92
N ARG A 337 15.91 29.32 4.80
CA ARG A 337 14.88 30.06 4.04
C ARG A 337 13.64 30.34 4.88
N ASN A 338 13.08 29.31 5.52
CA ASN A 338 11.90 29.48 6.37
C ASN A 338 12.16 30.48 7.51
N LYS A 339 13.37 30.47 8.09
CA LYS A 339 13.72 31.42 9.14
C LYS A 339 13.87 32.84 8.60
N LEU A 340 14.44 33.01 7.41
CA LEU A 340 14.54 34.31 6.76
C LEU A 340 13.17 34.89 6.42
N ASP A 341 12.21 34.06 5.99
CA ASP A 341 10.83 34.50 5.70
C ASP A 341 10.11 34.95 6.98
N GLU A 342 10.26 34.20 8.08
CA GLU A 342 9.74 34.58 9.41
C GLU A 342 10.34 35.92 9.88
N VAL A 343 11.66 36.07 9.75
CA VAL A 343 12.37 37.30 10.14
C VAL A 343 11.96 38.47 9.24
N GLU A 344 11.76 38.27 7.93
CA GLU A 344 11.30 39.32 7.03
C GLU A 344 9.86 39.78 7.38
N SER A 345 8.96 38.84 7.70
CA SER A 345 7.59 39.17 8.12
C SER A 345 7.55 40.01 9.39
N THR A 346 8.40 39.68 10.38
CA THR A 346 8.49 40.40 11.65
C THR A 346 9.17 41.76 11.50
N MET A 347 10.25 41.85 10.71
CA MET A 347 10.89 43.13 10.38
C MET A 347 9.98 44.05 9.57
N GLY A 348 9.10 43.47 8.74
CA GLY A 348 8.05 44.15 8.00
C GLY A 348 7.02 44.77 8.94
N ALA A 349 6.46 43.97 9.85
CA ALA A 349 5.45 44.40 10.82
C ALA A 349 5.93 45.47 11.80
N LEU A 350 7.23 45.47 12.15
CA LEU A 350 7.85 46.44 13.07
C LEU A 350 8.52 47.63 12.36
N GLU A 351 8.37 47.77 11.04
CA GLU A 351 8.89 48.90 10.23
C GLU A 351 10.39 49.23 10.44
N PHE A 352 11.26 48.22 10.53
CA PHE A 352 12.69 48.46 10.73
C PHE A 352 13.34 49.26 9.59
N ALA A 353 14.27 50.15 9.94
CA ALA A 353 15.07 50.91 8.98
C ALA A 353 15.83 49.97 8.01
N PRO A 354 15.95 50.34 6.71
CA PRO A 354 16.48 49.45 5.67
C PRO A 354 17.93 49.01 5.89
N GLY A 355 18.74 49.82 6.58
CA GLY A 355 20.10 49.45 6.96
C GLY A 355 20.17 48.34 8.01
N LEU A 356 19.25 48.35 8.98
CA LEU A 356 19.16 47.34 10.03
C LEU A 356 18.62 46.02 9.47
N ARG A 357 17.59 46.08 8.62
CA ARG A 357 17.06 44.90 7.92
C ARG A 357 18.15 44.15 7.15
N ARG A 358 19.00 44.90 6.42
CA ARG A 358 20.11 44.32 5.64
C ARG A 358 21.15 43.61 6.51
N ARG A 359 21.45 44.15 7.70
CA ARG A 359 22.39 43.52 8.66
C ARG A 359 21.80 42.24 9.26
N ILE A 360 20.52 42.28 9.66
CA ILE A 360 19.81 41.12 10.25
C ILE A 360 19.73 39.98 9.22
N ARG A 361 19.32 40.28 7.98
CA ARG A 361 19.26 39.30 6.89
C ARG A 361 20.61 38.64 6.62
N ARG A 362 21.70 39.43 6.64
CA ARG A 362 23.06 38.93 6.43
C ARG A 362 23.53 38.01 7.54
N TYR A 363 23.15 38.27 8.80
CA TYR A 363 23.44 37.39 9.93
C TYR A 363 22.74 36.03 9.76
N PHE A 364 21.43 36.03 9.51
CA PHE A 364 20.66 34.79 9.35
C PHE A 364 21.05 33.98 8.10
N ALA A 365 21.54 34.63 7.05
CA ALA A 365 21.99 33.95 5.84
C ALA A 365 23.41 33.33 5.96
N LEU A 366 24.30 33.89 6.79
CA LEU A 366 25.72 33.51 6.82
C LEU A 366 26.18 32.85 8.13
N ALA A 367 25.60 33.24 9.26
CA ALA A 367 26.10 32.87 10.59
C ALA A 367 25.10 32.06 11.41
N TRP A 368 23.83 32.03 11.01
CA TRP A 368 22.83 31.22 11.70
C TRP A 368 22.96 29.76 11.30
N GLU A 369 23.28 28.93 12.29
CA GLU A 369 23.23 27.49 12.15
C GLU A 369 21.90 26.99 12.73
N PRO A 370 21.15 26.13 12.01
CA PRO A 370 19.99 25.49 12.59
C PRO A 370 20.43 24.72 13.82
N PRO A 371 19.74 24.84 14.97
CA PRO A 371 20.08 24.04 16.14
C PRO A 371 19.97 22.55 15.77
N ASP A 372 20.94 21.73 16.19
CA ASP A 372 20.98 20.29 15.91
C ASP A 372 19.59 19.68 16.17
N GLY A 373 18.96 19.21 15.09
CA GLY A 373 17.52 18.93 15.06
C GLY A 373 17.04 17.95 16.14
N CYS A 374 17.91 17.12 16.71
CA CYS A 374 17.55 16.23 17.82
C CYS A 374 17.25 16.96 19.14
N ALA A 375 18.01 18.01 19.48
CA ALA A 375 17.85 18.70 20.76
C ALA A 375 16.71 19.74 20.72
N ALA A 376 16.54 20.42 19.57
CA ALA A 376 15.52 21.45 19.39
C ALA A 376 14.09 20.89 19.30
N HIS A 377 13.91 19.71 18.69
CA HIS A 377 12.58 19.10 18.55
C HIS A 377 12.18 18.21 19.73
N LEU A 378 13.10 17.92 20.66
CA LEU A 378 12.81 17.08 21.82
C LEU A 378 11.63 17.62 22.66
N PRO A 379 11.54 18.91 23.01
CA PRO A 379 10.45 19.44 23.83
C PRO A 379 9.09 19.36 23.11
N GLN A 380 9.06 19.62 21.80
CA GLN A 380 7.87 19.49 20.96
C GLN A 380 7.42 18.03 20.87
N LEU A 381 8.36 17.12 20.63
CA LEU A 381 8.10 15.67 20.63
C LEU A 381 7.51 15.24 21.98
N TYR A 382 8.11 15.62 23.10
CA TYR A 382 7.59 15.35 24.44
C TYR A 382 6.18 15.92 24.65
N ALA A 383 5.85 17.08 24.07
CA ALA A 383 4.52 17.69 24.16
C ALA A 383 3.47 17.02 23.26
N GLU A 384 3.88 16.36 22.19
CA GLU A 384 2.99 15.62 21.25
C GLU A 384 2.77 14.16 21.68
N LEU A 385 3.70 13.57 22.42
CA LEU A 385 3.60 12.18 22.88
C LEU A 385 2.44 11.99 23.89
N PRO A 386 1.72 10.87 23.87
CA PRO A 386 0.80 10.48 24.95
C PRO A 386 1.52 10.38 26.31
N PRO A 387 0.84 10.70 27.44
CA PRO A 387 1.46 10.73 28.76
C PRO A 387 2.11 9.39 29.15
N ALA A 388 1.51 8.26 28.78
CA ALA A 388 2.07 6.93 29.03
C ALA A 388 3.44 6.70 28.36
N LEU A 389 3.67 7.29 27.18
CA LEU A 389 4.95 7.19 26.46
C LEU A 389 5.95 8.23 26.98
N ARG A 390 5.51 9.42 27.41
CA ARG A 390 6.37 10.42 28.09
C ARG A 390 7.02 9.83 29.33
N HIS A 391 6.24 9.15 30.17
CA HIS A 391 6.77 8.53 31.39
C HIS A 391 7.79 7.43 31.10
N LYS A 392 7.54 6.58 30.09
CA LYS A 392 8.49 5.54 29.68
C LYS A 392 9.80 6.13 29.13
N LEU A 393 9.71 7.17 28.30
CA LEU A 393 10.87 7.85 27.73
C LEU A 393 11.69 8.58 28.81
N ALA A 394 11.01 9.28 29.73
CA ALA A 394 11.64 9.93 30.87
C ALA A 394 12.35 8.92 31.78
N ALA A 395 11.71 7.79 32.09
CA ALA A 395 12.32 6.72 32.88
C ALA A 395 13.57 6.10 32.21
N GLN A 396 13.59 6.05 30.87
CA GLN A 396 14.72 5.51 30.11
C GLN A 396 15.91 6.47 30.06
N GLN A 397 15.67 7.79 29.99
CA GLN A 397 16.74 8.81 30.06
C GLN A 397 17.31 9.01 31.46
N LEU A 398 16.48 8.88 32.50
CA LEU A 398 16.92 8.98 33.90
C LEU A 398 17.75 7.77 34.35
N ARG A 399 17.57 6.60 33.73
CA ARG A 399 18.28 5.35 34.09
C ARG A 399 19.81 5.46 34.04
N PRO A 400 20.45 5.93 32.97
CA PRO A 400 21.91 6.09 32.93
C PRO A 400 22.43 7.18 33.88
N GLN A 401 21.68 8.28 34.06
CA GLN A 401 22.08 9.38 34.96
C GLN A 401 21.97 9.00 36.44
N ALA A 402 20.95 8.23 36.82
CA ALA A 402 20.78 7.71 38.18
C ALA A 402 21.84 6.65 38.52
N VAL A 403 22.27 5.82 37.56
CA VAL A 403 23.35 4.83 37.76
C VAL A 403 24.71 5.52 37.92
N GLN A 404 24.99 6.57 37.14
CA GLN A 404 26.21 7.38 37.29
C GLN A 404 26.22 8.18 38.60
N GLY A 405 25.08 8.77 38.99
CA GLY A 405 24.95 9.46 40.28
C GLY A 405 25.10 8.52 41.47
N ALA A 406 24.51 7.32 41.42
CA ALA A 406 24.65 6.31 42.47
C ALA A 406 26.09 5.80 42.61
N ALA A 407 26.80 5.60 41.49
CA ALA A 407 28.21 5.21 41.51
C ALA A 407 29.11 6.30 42.13
N ALA A 408 28.88 7.57 41.78
CA ALA A 408 29.61 8.70 42.38
C ALA A 408 29.33 8.84 43.89
N THR A 409 28.09 8.62 44.33
CA THR A 409 27.76 8.63 45.76
C THR A 409 28.37 7.43 46.51
N ALA A 410 28.46 6.26 45.87
CA ALA A 410 29.08 5.08 46.47
C ALA A 410 30.60 5.24 46.62
N GLU A 411 31.28 5.83 45.63
CA GLU A 411 32.70 6.19 45.73
C GLU A 411 32.96 7.26 46.80
N ALA A 412 32.10 8.27 46.90
CA ALA A 412 32.20 9.30 47.94
C ALA A 412 32.01 8.73 49.35
N ILE A 413 31.06 7.81 49.54
CA ILE A 413 30.84 7.13 50.82
C ILE A 413 32.02 6.19 51.12
N ALA A 414 32.54 5.44 50.13
CA ALA A 414 33.69 4.57 50.32
C ALA A 414 34.96 5.36 50.70
N ALA A 415 35.19 6.52 50.07
CA ALA A 415 36.30 7.41 50.40
C ALA A 415 36.16 8.02 51.82
N ALA A 416 34.93 8.41 52.21
CA ALA A 416 34.66 8.92 53.56
C ALA A 416 34.85 7.84 54.65
N VAL A 417 34.43 6.60 54.38
CA VAL A 417 34.64 5.46 55.28
C VAL A 417 36.13 5.10 55.38
N ALA A 418 36.87 5.11 54.28
CA ALA A 418 38.31 4.86 54.29
C ALA A 418 39.09 5.92 55.10
N ALA A 419 38.70 7.20 54.99
CA ALA A 419 39.30 8.29 55.77
C ALA A 419 39.01 8.16 57.28
N ALA A 420 37.84 7.65 57.65
CA ALA A 420 37.45 7.45 59.06
C ALA A 420 38.09 6.21 59.71
N VAL A 421 38.64 5.27 58.93
CA VAL A 421 39.33 4.07 59.44
C VAL A 421 40.85 4.31 59.62
N VAL A 422 41.38 5.39 59.05
CA VAL A 422 42.81 5.76 59.13
C VAL A 422 43.08 6.83 60.19
N ALA A 423 42.05 7.50 60.70
CA ALA A 423 42.09 8.39 61.87
C ALA A 423 41.74 7.60 63.14
#